data_AF-A0A140DVA6-F1
#
_entry.id   AF-A0A140DVA6-F1
#
_cell.length_a   1.000
_cell.length_b   1.000
_cell.length_c   1.000
_cell.angle_alpha   90.00
_cell.angle_beta   90.00
_cell.angle_gamma   90.00
#
_symmetry.space_group_name_H-M   'P 1'
#
loop_
_entity.id
_entity.type
_entity.pdbx_description
1 polymer ?
#
loop_
_entity_poly.entity_id
_entity_poly.type
_entity_poly.pdbx_seq_one_letter_code
_entity_poly.pdbx_strand_id
1 'polypeptide(L)'
;MKKKFPAWGIVLIVLAIIALIFGVSVISPYNTMVKLDEQVTTAQANIQTQLQSRLDKINELMPSVQGVMDQEDEIYKDIAALRSNTPGITMDADGNMTIDPKASLTDLESADAASSQMVRDINVAMESYPDLKSSDVMRDFMTSVEGAENRISYAREQYNEDVQTYNSYIRSFPHNLTAGMFGFSPRDKFEASAAAQNAPTVKFD
;
A
#
# COMPACT_ATOMS: atom_id res chain seq x y z
N MET A 1 63.54 -12.27 -32.61
CA MET A 1 63.62 -12.06 -31.15
C MET A 1 62.21 -11.90 -30.61
N LYS A 2 61.67 -12.90 -29.91
CA LYS A 2 60.33 -12.79 -29.28
C LYS A 2 60.47 -11.89 -28.05
N LYS A 3 60.03 -10.62 -28.13
CA LYS A 3 59.92 -9.74 -26.96
C LYS A 3 58.99 -10.46 -25.98
N LYS A 4 59.55 -11.05 -24.92
CA LYS A 4 58.78 -11.64 -23.83
C LYS A 4 58.07 -10.48 -23.15
N PHE A 5 56.74 -10.43 -23.25
CA PHE A 5 55.95 -9.46 -22.48
C PHE A 5 56.31 -9.63 -21.01
N PRO A 6 56.62 -8.53 -20.29
CA PRO A 6 56.97 -8.64 -18.90
C PRO A 6 55.75 -9.12 -18.10
N ALA A 7 55.97 -9.99 -17.11
CA ALA A 7 54.89 -10.59 -16.31
C ALA A 7 53.96 -9.54 -15.67
N TRP A 8 54.49 -8.37 -15.29
CA TRP A 8 53.71 -7.25 -14.75
C TRP A 8 52.76 -6.62 -15.78
N GLY A 9 53.10 -6.64 -17.07
CA GLY A 9 52.21 -6.16 -18.14
C GLY A 9 51.00 -7.08 -18.36
N ILE A 10 51.19 -8.39 -18.18
CA ILE A 10 50.09 -9.38 -18.24
C ILE A 10 49.15 -9.19 -17.05
N VAL A 11 49.70 -8.96 -15.85
CA VAL A 11 48.91 -8.70 -14.62
C VAL A 11 48.05 -7.43 -14.76
N LEU A 12 48.60 -6.34 -15.31
CA LEU A 12 47.84 -5.09 -15.53
C LEU A 12 46.71 -5.26 -16.56
N ILE A 13 46.94 -6.03 -17.62
CA ILE A 13 45.91 -6.32 -18.63
C ILE A 13 44.79 -7.17 -18.02
N VAL A 14 45.12 -8.18 -17.20
CA VAL A 14 44.12 -8.98 -16.48
C VAL A 14 43.31 -8.12 -15.51
N LEU A 15 43.95 -7.23 -14.75
CA LEU A 15 43.26 -6.28 -13.87
C LEU A 15 42.34 -5.31 -14.63
N ALA A 16 42.78 -4.80 -15.78
CA ALA A 16 41.97 -3.91 -16.62
C ALA A 16 40.76 -4.65 -17.22
N ILE A 17 40.92 -5.91 -17.64
CA ILE A 17 39.81 -6.74 -18.14
C ILE A 17 38.83 -7.06 -17.00
N ILE A 18 39.31 -7.38 -15.80
CA ILE A 18 38.46 -7.58 -14.62
C ILE A 18 37.69 -6.28 -14.30
N ALA A 19 38.37 -5.12 -14.30
CA ALA A 19 37.73 -3.83 -14.06
C ALA A 19 36.68 -3.47 -15.13
N LEU A 20 36.94 -3.81 -16.41
CA LEU A 20 35.99 -3.58 -17.50
C LEU A 20 34.77 -4.50 -17.42
N ILE A 21 34.99 -5.78 -17.10
CA ILE A 21 33.91 -6.76 -16.86
C ILE A 21 33.06 -6.32 -15.66
N PHE A 22 33.69 -5.90 -14.56
CA PHE A 22 32.98 -5.36 -13.41
C PHE A 22 32.23 -4.05 -13.74
N GLY A 23 32.84 -3.13 -14.48
CA GLY A 23 32.23 -1.85 -14.83
C GLY A 23 30.97 -1.99 -15.69
N VAL A 24 30.98 -2.86 -16.70
CA VAL A 24 29.79 -3.16 -17.53
C VAL A 24 28.77 -4.00 -16.76
N SER A 25 29.22 -4.89 -15.88
CA SER A 25 28.35 -5.76 -15.07
C SER A 25 27.62 -5.05 -13.93
N VAL A 26 27.98 -3.81 -13.57
CA VAL A 26 27.32 -3.02 -12.51
C VAL A 26 26.19 -2.13 -13.05
N ILE A 27 26.30 -1.67 -14.30
CA ILE A 27 25.30 -0.77 -14.91
C ILE A 27 23.95 -1.49 -15.11
N SER A 28 23.98 -2.74 -15.58
CA SER A 28 22.75 -3.49 -15.86
C SER A 28 21.96 -3.81 -14.58
N PRO A 29 22.56 -4.32 -13.49
CA PRO A 29 21.83 -4.56 -12.24
C PRO A 29 21.29 -3.29 -11.60
N TYR A 30 22.06 -2.20 -11.61
CA TYR A 30 21.60 -0.92 -11.06
C TYR A 30 20.31 -0.45 -11.73
N ASN A 31 20.27 -0.42 -13.07
CA ASN A 31 19.07 -0.01 -13.80
C ASN A 31 17.87 -0.94 -13.54
N THR A 32 18.11 -2.24 -13.37
CA THR A 32 17.05 -3.18 -12.99
C THR A 32 16.54 -2.91 -11.56
N MET A 33 17.42 -2.62 -10.60
CA MET A 33 17.02 -2.26 -9.23
C MET A 33 16.16 -1.00 -9.22
N VAL A 34 16.58 0.06 -9.94
CA VAL A 34 15.80 1.29 -10.08
C VAL A 34 14.41 1.00 -10.66
N LYS A 35 14.34 0.18 -11.71
CA LYS A 35 13.07 -0.20 -12.33
C LYS A 35 12.15 -0.93 -11.35
N LEU A 36 12.69 -1.89 -10.59
CA LEU A 36 11.91 -2.67 -9.62
C LEU A 36 11.48 -1.81 -8.43
N ASP A 37 12.32 -0.87 -7.97
CA ASP A 37 11.98 0.06 -6.89
C ASP A 37 10.87 1.04 -7.32
N GLU A 38 10.93 1.54 -8.56
CA GLU A 38 9.88 2.38 -9.14
C GLU A 38 8.56 1.61 -9.29
N GLN A 39 8.64 0.32 -9.65
CA GLN A 39 7.47 -0.55 -9.74
C GLN A 39 6.79 -0.72 -8.37
N VAL A 40 7.56 -0.99 -7.31
CA VAL A 40 7.06 -1.05 -5.93
C VAL A 40 6.43 0.28 -5.51
N THR A 41 7.10 1.40 -5.80
CA THR A 41 6.60 2.74 -5.48
C THR A 41 5.28 3.04 -6.19
N THR A 42 5.16 2.65 -7.46
CA THR A 42 3.93 2.78 -8.25
C THR A 42 2.80 1.91 -7.66
N ALA A 43 3.10 0.66 -7.28
CA ALA A 43 2.12 -0.21 -6.65
C ALA A 43 1.62 0.33 -5.30
N GLN A 44 2.50 0.96 -4.51
CA GLN A 44 2.10 1.65 -3.27
C GLN A 44 1.16 2.83 -3.56
N ALA A 45 1.48 3.66 -4.56
CA ALA A 45 0.61 4.76 -4.97
C ALA A 45 -0.76 4.28 -5.49
N ASN A 46 -0.82 3.10 -6.09
CA ASN A 46 -2.09 2.47 -6.49
C ASN A 46 -2.94 2.11 -5.27
N ILE A 47 -2.35 1.56 -4.20
CA ILE A 47 -3.06 1.29 -2.93
C ILE A 47 -3.66 2.59 -2.39
N GLN A 48 -2.84 3.65 -2.29
CA GLN A 48 -3.29 4.97 -1.85
C GLN A 48 -4.47 5.48 -2.67
N THR A 49 -4.41 5.35 -3.99
CA THR A 49 -5.50 5.79 -4.88
C THR A 49 -6.79 5.00 -4.65
N GLN A 50 -6.71 3.68 -4.43
CA GLN A 50 -7.89 2.87 -4.13
C GLN A 50 -8.48 3.17 -2.74
N LEU A 51 -7.62 3.41 -1.74
CA LEU A 51 -8.05 3.85 -0.42
C LEU A 51 -8.75 5.21 -0.47
N GLN A 52 -8.21 6.16 -1.23
CA GLN A 52 -8.86 7.44 -1.48
C GLN A 52 -10.24 7.24 -2.10
N SER A 53 -10.35 6.39 -3.12
CA SER A 53 -11.65 6.12 -3.76
C SER A 53 -12.68 5.56 -2.78
N ARG A 54 -12.27 4.72 -1.80
CA ARG A 54 -13.18 4.23 -0.75
C ARG A 54 -13.60 5.36 0.18
N LEU A 55 -12.67 6.22 0.61
CA LEU A 55 -12.97 7.39 1.43
C LEU A 55 -13.91 8.36 0.72
N ASP A 56 -13.72 8.61 -0.58
CA ASP A 56 -14.60 9.47 -1.38
C ASP A 56 -16.04 8.96 -1.36
N LYS A 57 -16.24 7.64 -1.44
CA LYS A 57 -17.58 7.04 -1.32
C LYS A 57 -18.17 7.17 0.08
N ILE A 58 -17.35 7.06 1.11
CA ILE A 58 -17.80 7.29 2.50
C ILE A 58 -18.19 8.75 2.70
N ASN A 59 -17.41 9.70 2.17
CA ASN A 59 -17.71 11.13 2.22
C ASN A 59 -19.03 11.45 1.47
N GLU A 60 -19.24 10.85 0.30
CA GLU A 60 -20.46 11.00 -0.50
C GLU A 60 -21.72 10.55 0.26
N LEU A 61 -21.61 9.46 1.04
CA LEU A 61 -22.73 8.92 1.80
C LEU A 61 -23.00 9.69 3.12
N MET A 62 -21.97 10.29 3.73
CA MET A 62 -22.03 10.84 5.09
C MET A 62 -23.21 11.79 5.35
N PRO A 63 -23.56 12.75 4.46
CA PRO A 63 -24.69 13.65 4.69
C PRO A 63 -26.04 12.93 4.76
N SER A 64 -26.23 11.87 3.97
CA SER A 64 -27.46 11.07 3.99
C SER A 64 -27.60 10.26 5.27
N VAL A 65 -26.48 9.74 5.77
CA VAL A 65 -26.44 9.01 7.05
C VAL A 65 -26.71 9.97 8.21
N GLN A 66 -26.07 11.14 8.22
CA GLN A 66 -26.28 12.17 9.25
C GLN A 66 -27.75 12.59 9.35
N GLY A 67 -28.42 12.87 8.23
CA GLY A 67 -29.82 13.32 8.24
C GLY A 67 -30.84 12.25 8.65
N VAL A 68 -30.46 10.97 8.69
CA VAL A 68 -31.30 9.87 9.22
C VAL A 68 -30.97 9.59 10.68
N MET A 69 -29.72 9.82 11.09
CA MET A 69 -29.20 9.56 12.43
C MET A 69 -29.20 10.82 13.31
N ASP A 70 -30.12 11.77 13.08
CA ASP A 70 -30.22 13.12 13.69
C ASP A 70 -30.18 13.18 15.24
N GLN A 71 -30.08 12.05 15.96
CA GLN A 71 -29.85 11.96 17.40
C GLN A 71 -28.65 11.06 17.73
N GLU A 72 -27.51 11.70 18.03
CA GLU A 72 -26.26 11.16 18.61
C GLU A 72 -26.17 9.64 18.79
N ASP A 73 -26.12 8.92 17.68
CA ASP A 73 -25.84 7.50 17.72
C ASP A 73 -24.36 7.29 18.11
N GLU A 74 -24.12 6.28 18.95
CA GLU A 74 -22.76 5.80 19.30
C GLU A 74 -21.96 5.52 18.02
N ILE A 75 -22.64 5.01 16.98
CA ILE A 75 -22.07 4.76 15.65
C ILE A 75 -21.51 6.04 15.01
N TYR A 76 -22.22 7.17 15.09
CA TYR A 76 -21.73 8.42 14.51
C TYR A 76 -20.50 8.93 15.26
N LYS A 77 -20.45 8.73 16.59
CA LYS A 77 -19.28 9.07 17.41
C LYS A 77 -18.08 8.19 17.06
N ASP A 78 -18.29 6.91 16.81
CA ASP A 78 -17.24 5.98 16.39
C ASP A 78 -16.68 6.36 15.01
N ILE A 79 -17.55 6.65 14.04
CA ILE A 79 -17.14 7.14 12.71
C ILE A 79 -16.39 8.48 12.85
N ALA A 80 -16.87 9.42 13.67
CA ALA A 80 -16.21 10.69 13.90
C ALA A 80 -14.83 10.54 14.60
N ALA A 81 -14.71 9.58 15.52
CA ALA A 81 -13.45 9.25 16.17
C ALA A 81 -12.43 8.66 15.18
N LEU A 82 -12.88 7.74 14.30
CA LEU A 82 -12.05 7.19 13.24
C LEU A 82 -11.62 8.27 12.23
N ARG A 83 -12.50 9.22 11.91
CA ARG A 83 -12.19 10.38 11.04
C ARG A 83 -11.07 11.25 11.59
N SER A 84 -11.06 11.47 12.90
CA SER A 84 -10.17 12.45 13.54
C SER A 84 -8.84 11.88 14.02
N ASN A 85 -8.74 10.57 14.22
CA ASN A 85 -7.58 9.95 14.90
C ASN A 85 -6.86 8.86 14.08
N THR A 86 -7.14 8.72 12.78
CA THR A 86 -6.48 7.69 11.96
C THR A 86 -5.22 8.23 11.28
N PRO A 87 -4.02 7.67 11.56
CA PRO A 87 -2.81 7.98 10.80
C PRO A 87 -3.01 7.71 9.30
N GLY A 88 -2.50 8.61 8.45
CA GLY A 88 -2.69 8.51 7.00
C GLY A 88 -4.01 9.03 6.46
N ILE A 89 -5.00 9.33 7.32
CA ILE A 89 -6.22 10.04 6.94
C ILE A 89 -6.13 11.47 7.47
N THR A 90 -6.42 12.42 6.60
CA THR A 90 -6.53 13.85 6.92
C THR A 90 -7.92 14.35 6.54
N MET A 91 -8.29 15.52 7.05
CA MET A 91 -9.54 16.18 6.68
C MET A 91 -9.26 17.45 5.88
N ASP A 92 -10.01 17.65 4.81
CA ASP A 92 -9.99 18.91 4.06
C ASP A 92 -10.80 20.01 4.77
N ALA A 93 -10.85 21.20 4.17
CA ALA A 93 -11.56 22.34 4.74
C ALA A 93 -13.09 22.14 4.83
N ASP A 94 -13.63 21.24 4.02
CA ASP A 94 -15.06 20.90 3.96
C ASP A 94 -15.39 19.71 4.89
N GLY A 95 -14.38 19.15 5.57
CA GLY A 95 -14.50 18.04 6.50
C GLY A 95 -14.46 16.66 5.84
N ASN A 96 -14.16 16.56 4.55
CA ASN A 96 -14.04 15.27 3.86
C ASN A 96 -12.73 14.58 4.22
N MET A 97 -12.78 13.26 4.37
CA MET A 97 -11.58 12.46 4.59
C MET A 97 -10.77 12.31 3.31
N THR A 98 -9.46 12.45 3.41
CA THR A 98 -8.52 12.24 2.32
C THR A 98 -7.26 11.55 2.81
N ILE A 99 -6.68 10.68 2.00
CA ILE A 99 -5.41 10.01 2.30
C ILE A 99 -4.30 11.05 2.21
N ASP A 100 -3.44 11.11 3.23
CA ASP A 100 -2.26 11.96 3.21
C ASP A 100 -1.41 11.63 1.97
N PRO A 101 -1.11 12.61 1.09
CA PRO A 101 -0.19 12.42 -0.04
C PRO A 101 1.18 11.86 0.34
N LYS A 102 1.59 11.99 1.61
CA LYS A 102 2.86 11.53 2.17
C LYS A 102 2.71 10.33 3.10
N ALA A 103 1.55 9.67 3.11
CA ALA A 103 1.29 8.50 3.92
C ALA A 103 2.38 7.42 3.71
N SER A 104 2.99 6.98 4.80
CA SER A 104 3.87 5.81 4.80
C SER A 104 3.07 4.53 4.57
N LEU A 105 3.75 3.40 4.34
CA LEU A 105 3.07 2.10 4.19
C LEU A 105 2.18 1.78 5.41
N THR A 106 2.68 2.03 6.63
CA THR A 106 1.98 1.81 7.89
C THR A 106 0.78 2.75 8.07
N ASP A 107 0.88 3.98 7.55
CA ASP A 107 -0.24 4.91 7.50
C ASP A 107 -1.34 4.41 6.55
N LEU A 108 -0.96 3.85 5.39
CA LEU A 108 -1.92 3.25 4.45
C LEU A 108 -2.59 1.99 5.04
N GLU A 109 -1.86 1.16 5.78
CA GLU A 109 -2.42 0.01 6.52
C GLU A 109 -3.43 0.47 7.59
N SER A 110 -3.10 1.54 8.31
CA SER A 110 -3.98 2.15 9.32
C SER A 110 -5.25 2.74 8.68
N ALA A 111 -5.09 3.47 7.59
CA ALA A 111 -6.19 4.02 6.80
C ALA A 111 -7.08 2.92 6.23
N ASP A 112 -6.48 1.81 5.77
CA ASP A 112 -7.21 0.65 5.26
C ASP A 112 -8.09 0.03 6.36
N ALA A 113 -7.51 -0.22 7.53
CA ALA A 113 -8.21 -0.78 8.68
C ALA A 113 -9.36 0.12 9.15
N ALA A 114 -9.11 1.43 9.28
CA ALA A 114 -10.08 2.39 9.77
C ALA A 114 -11.26 2.56 8.80
N SER A 115 -11.00 2.74 7.51
CA SER A 115 -12.11 2.90 6.55
C SER A 115 -12.87 1.60 6.32
N SER A 116 -12.24 0.43 6.47
CA SER A 116 -12.97 -0.85 6.56
C SER A 116 -13.87 -0.92 7.79
N GLN A 117 -13.42 -0.39 8.94
CA GLN A 117 -14.23 -0.32 10.16
C GLN A 117 -15.42 0.62 9.97
N MET A 118 -15.21 1.82 9.41
CA MET A 118 -16.31 2.76 9.11
C MET A 118 -17.40 2.11 8.24
N VAL A 119 -17.02 1.33 7.23
CA VAL A 119 -17.96 0.59 6.38
C VAL A 119 -18.74 -0.45 7.20
N ARG A 120 -18.09 -1.16 8.13
CA ARG A 120 -18.79 -2.08 9.04
C ARG A 120 -19.77 -1.35 9.95
N ASP A 121 -19.38 -0.21 10.51
CA ASP A 121 -20.22 0.58 11.39
C ASP A 121 -21.44 1.13 10.64
N ILE A 122 -21.24 1.59 9.41
CA ILE A 122 -22.32 1.99 8.49
C ILE A 122 -23.26 0.81 8.20
N ASN A 123 -22.74 -0.40 7.96
CA ASN A 123 -23.57 -1.59 7.79
C ASN A 123 -24.39 -1.94 9.04
N VAL A 124 -23.80 -1.81 10.23
CA VAL A 124 -24.51 -2.02 11.50
C VAL A 124 -25.63 -0.98 11.66
N ALA A 125 -25.36 0.28 11.32
CA ALA A 125 -26.37 1.34 11.32
C ALA A 125 -27.56 0.99 10.41
N MET A 126 -27.32 0.41 9.23
CA MET A 126 -28.41 0.00 8.32
C MET A 126 -29.39 -0.98 8.95
N GLU A 127 -28.93 -1.87 9.83
CA GLU A 127 -29.82 -2.83 10.50
C GLU A 127 -30.71 -2.13 11.53
N SER A 128 -30.22 -1.05 12.15
CA SER A 128 -31.00 -0.21 13.07
C SER A 128 -31.94 0.77 12.36
N TYR A 129 -31.65 1.14 11.11
CA TYR A 129 -32.38 2.14 10.33
C TYR A 129 -32.89 1.60 8.99
N PRO A 130 -34.08 0.95 8.94
CA PRO A 130 -34.66 0.37 7.72
C PRO A 130 -34.86 1.38 6.57
N ASP A 131 -35.15 2.63 6.91
CA ASP A 131 -35.32 3.70 5.92
C ASP A 131 -34.02 3.97 5.16
N LEU A 132 -32.86 3.95 5.85
CA LEU A 132 -31.54 4.07 5.23
C LEU A 132 -31.23 2.86 4.35
N LYS A 133 -31.60 1.66 4.79
CA LYS A 133 -31.38 0.40 4.06
C LYS A 133 -32.10 0.34 2.71
N SER A 134 -33.28 0.97 2.62
CA SER A 134 -34.10 1.00 1.41
C SER A 134 -33.75 2.14 0.44
N SER A 135 -32.90 3.08 0.84
CA SER A 135 -32.45 4.19 0.00
C SER A 135 -31.58 3.72 -1.16
N ASP A 136 -31.85 4.21 -2.37
CA ASP A 136 -31.03 3.94 -3.55
C ASP A 136 -29.58 4.41 -3.36
N VAL A 137 -29.37 5.56 -2.70
CA VAL A 137 -28.05 6.10 -2.36
C VAL A 137 -27.23 5.10 -1.54
N MET A 138 -27.88 4.39 -0.61
CA MET A 138 -27.20 3.43 0.25
C MET A 138 -26.84 2.14 -0.50
N ARG A 139 -27.74 1.67 -1.38
CA ARG A 139 -27.48 0.49 -2.23
C ARG A 139 -26.32 0.74 -3.19
N ASP A 140 -26.25 1.94 -3.75
CA ASP A 140 -25.16 2.37 -4.63
C ASP A 140 -23.83 2.51 -3.87
N PHE A 141 -23.86 3.05 -2.65
CA PHE A 141 -22.71 3.09 -1.77
C PHE A 141 -22.16 1.69 -1.49
N MET A 142 -23.02 0.75 -1.07
CA MET A 142 -22.60 -0.62 -0.74
C MET A 142 -21.96 -1.33 -1.92
N THR A 143 -22.57 -1.21 -3.11
CA THR A 143 -22.01 -1.74 -4.35
C THR A 143 -20.65 -1.11 -4.68
N SER A 144 -20.53 0.20 -4.50
CA SER A 144 -19.29 0.94 -4.77
C SER A 144 -18.17 0.58 -3.80
N VAL A 145 -18.48 0.41 -2.52
CA VAL A 145 -17.52 0.04 -1.48
C VAL A 145 -17.05 -1.39 -1.63
N GLU A 146 -17.94 -2.34 -1.95
CA GLU A 146 -17.54 -3.72 -2.28
C GLU A 146 -16.60 -3.73 -3.50
N GLY A 147 -16.92 -2.95 -4.54
CA GLY A 147 -16.04 -2.75 -5.68
C GLY A 147 -14.68 -2.15 -5.29
N ALA A 148 -14.66 -1.18 -4.37
CA ALA A 148 -13.43 -0.59 -3.86
C ALA A 148 -12.60 -1.61 -3.06
N GLU A 149 -13.22 -2.41 -2.18
CA GLU A 149 -12.52 -3.43 -1.40
C GLU A 149 -11.84 -4.47 -2.30
N ASN A 150 -12.53 -4.91 -3.35
CA ASN A 150 -11.94 -5.83 -4.32
C ASN A 150 -10.70 -5.22 -5.02
N ARG A 151 -10.76 -3.94 -5.39
CA ARG A 151 -9.62 -3.23 -6.00
C ARG A 151 -8.48 -3.00 -5.03
N ILE A 152 -8.78 -2.68 -3.76
CA ILE A 152 -7.78 -2.56 -2.68
C ILE A 152 -7.11 -3.90 -2.47
N SER A 153 -7.87 -4.99 -2.40
CA SER A 153 -7.34 -6.35 -2.26
C SER A 153 -6.36 -6.69 -3.36
N TYR A 154 -6.75 -6.45 -4.62
CA TYR A 154 -5.87 -6.66 -5.76
C TYR A 154 -4.62 -5.76 -5.72
N ALA A 155 -4.76 -4.48 -5.35
CA ALA A 155 -3.62 -3.57 -5.24
C ALA A 155 -2.63 -4.00 -4.15
N ARG A 156 -3.11 -4.51 -3.01
CA ARG A 156 -2.29 -5.08 -1.92
C ARG A 156 -1.52 -6.33 -2.39
N GLU A 157 -2.20 -7.21 -3.11
CA GLU A 157 -1.58 -8.42 -3.69
C GLU A 157 -0.48 -8.04 -4.68
N GLN A 158 -0.77 -7.16 -5.64
CA GLN A 158 0.20 -6.70 -6.63
C GLN A 158 1.41 -6.02 -5.98
N TYR A 159 1.20 -5.17 -4.98
CA TYR A 159 2.29 -4.55 -4.22
C TYR A 159 3.17 -5.61 -3.55
N ASN A 160 2.57 -6.61 -2.91
CA ASN A 160 3.31 -7.67 -2.24
C ASN A 160 4.11 -8.57 -3.20
N GLU A 161 3.60 -8.80 -4.41
CA GLU A 161 4.31 -9.49 -5.49
C GLU A 161 5.49 -8.66 -6.01
N ASP A 162 5.30 -7.36 -6.21
CA ASP A 162 6.34 -6.44 -6.66
C ASP A 162 7.45 -6.30 -5.60
N VAL A 163 7.08 -6.16 -4.32
CA VAL A 163 8.01 -6.16 -3.19
C VAL A 163 8.78 -7.47 -3.12
N GLN A 164 8.11 -8.62 -3.32
CA GLN A 164 8.78 -9.91 -3.34
C GLN A 164 9.79 -10.02 -4.48
N THR A 165 9.44 -9.55 -5.67
CA THR A 165 10.32 -9.55 -6.84
C THR A 165 11.53 -8.66 -6.60
N TYR A 166 11.31 -7.43 -6.13
CA TYR A 166 12.35 -6.47 -5.78
C TYR A 166 13.27 -7.03 -4.68
N ASN A 167 12.72 -7.47 -3.55
CA ASN A 167 13.49 -8.02 -2.44
C ASN A 167 14.30 -9.25 -2.85
N SER A 168 13.73 -10.15 -3.64
CA SER A 168 14.45 -11.33 -4.15
C SER A 168 15.61 -10.91 -5.05
N TYR A 169 15.40 -9.91 -5.91
CA TYR A 169 16.44 -9.41 -6.81
C TYR A 169 17.61 -8.80 -6.05
N ILE A 170 17.35 -7.88 -5.12
CA ILE A 170 18.42 -7.17 -4.39
C ILE A 170 19.11 -8.07 -3.35
N ARG A 171 18.47 -9.13 -2.87
CA ARG A 171 19.07 -10.06 -1.89
C ARG A 171 19.83 -11.20 -2.53
N SER A 172 19.67 -11.43 -3.83
CA SER A 172 20.36 -12.49 -4.56
C SER A 172 21.83 -12.13 -4.81
N PHE A 173 22.71 -13.13 -4.72
CA PHE A 173 24.11 -12.96 -5.14
C PHE A 173 24.22 -12.98 -6.68
N PRO A 174 25.00 -12.10 -7.33
CA PRO A 174 25.90 -11.09 -6.75
C PRO A 174 25.25 -9.71 -6.51
N HIS A 175 23.96 -9.53 -6.82
CA HIS A 175 23.26 -8.25 -6.73
C HIS A 175 23.23 -7.65 -5.33
N ASN A 176 23.27 -8.45 -4.26
CA ASN A 176 23.33 -7.95 -2.89
C ASN A 176 24.54 -7.05 -2.58
N LEU A 177 25.67 -7.29 -3.25
CA LEU A 177 26.88 -6.46 -3.11
C LEU A 177 26.67 -5.09 -3.75
N THR A 178 26.08 -5.05 -4.95
CA THR A 178 25.80 -3.78 -5.64
C THR A 178 24.64 -3.04 -4.97
N ALA A 179 23.60 -3.74 -4.54
CA ALA A 179 22.47 -3.19 -3.80
C ALA A 179 22.94 -2.45 -2.53
N GLY A 180 23.77 -3.10 -1.71
CA GLY A 180 24.34 -2.48 -0.51
C GLY A 180 25.24 -1.28 -0.80
N MET A 181 25.99 -1.30 -1.91
CA MET A 181 26.85 -0.19 -2.33
C MET A 181 26.06 1.04 -2.79
N PHE A 182 24.92 0.84 -3.44
CA PHE A 182 24.09 1.91 -4.01
C PHE A 182 22.86 2.27 -3.14
N GLY A 183 22.71 1.66 -1.97
CA GLY A 183 21.66 2.00 -0.99
C GLY A 183 20.28 1.38 -1.26
N PHE A 184 20.19 0.36 -2.12
CA PHE A 184 18.95 -0.39 -2.29
C PHE A 184 18.72 -1.29 -1.07
N SER A 185 17.66 -0.99 -0.32
CA SER A 185 17.27 -1.72 0.88
C SER A 185 15.95 -2.48 0.65
N PRO A 186 15.71 -3.59 1.38
CA PRO A 186 14.46 -4.31 1.30
C PRO A 186 13.26 -3.41 1.63
N ARG A 187 12.15 -3.64 0.93
CA ARG A 187 10.86 -3.00 1.20
C ARG A 187 9.98 -3.95 2.01
N ASP A 188 9.17 -3.40 2.90
CA ASP A 188 8.19 -4.17 3.65
C ASP A 188 6.99 -4.51 2.78
N LYS A 189 6.35 -5.65 3.07
CA LYS A 189 5.08 -6.03 2.43
C LYS A 189 3.94 -5.33 3.14
N PHE A 190 2.83 -5.12 2.43
CA PHE A 190 1.57 -4.68 3.02
C PHE A 190 0.98 -5.83 3.81
N GLU A 191 0.85 -5.65 5.12
CA GLU A 191 0.31 -6.68 6.02
C GLU A 191 -1.20 -6.53 6.21
N ALA A 192 -1.86 -7.65 6.50
CA ALA A 192 -3.25 -7.60 6.92
C ALA A 192 -3.34 -6.89 8.27
N SER A 193 -4.31 -5.97 8.42
CA SER A 193 -4.51 -5.26 9.69
C SER A 193 -4.61 -6.23 10.88
N ALA A 194 -4.15 -5.81 12.06
CA ALA A 194 -4.26 -6.60 13.29
C ALA A 194 -5.71 -7.05 13.61
N ALA A 195 -6.72 -6.35 13.09
CA ALA A 195 -8.12 -6.75 13.20
C ALA A 195 -8.44 -8.03 12.40
N ALA A 196 -7.80 -8.25 11.24
CA ALA A 196 -7.94 -9.47 10.46
C ALA A 196 -7.28 -10.70 11.12
N GLN A 197 -6.33 -10.47 12.03
CA GLN A 197 -5.69 -11.54 12.81
C GLN A 197 -6.59 -12.09 13.93
N ASN A 198 -7.65 -11.35 14.30
CA ASN A 198 -8.63 -11.74 15.31
C ASN A 198 -9.96 -12.10 14.63
N ALA A 199 -10.00 -13.23 13.91
CA ALA A 199 -11.25 -13.73 13.36
C ALA A 199 -12.27 -13.94 14.50
N PRO A 200 -13.51 -13.42 14.38
CA PRO A 200 -14.52 -13.59 15.42
C PRO A 200 -14.79 -15.09 15.63
N THR A 201 -14.65 -15.55 16.87
CA THR A 201 -14.94 -16.93 17.24
C THR A 201 -16.45 -17.12 17.21
N VAL A 202 -16.99 -17.67 16.12
CA VAL A 202 -18.41 -18.00 16.03
C VAL A 202 -18.68 -19.12 17.03
N LYS A 203 -19.29 -18.78 18.16
CA LYS A 203 -19.88 -19.76 19.08
C LYS A 203 -21.27 -20.06 18.57
N PHE A 204 -21.47 -21.29 18.14
CA PHE A 204 -22.82 -21.83 17.93
C PHE A 204 -23.32 -22.30 19.30
N ASP A 205 -24.40 -21.70 19.80
CA ASP A 205 -25.18 -22.22 20.92
C ASP A 205 -26.18 -23.29 20.44
#